data_AF-A0A2E6A7M2-F1
#
_entry.id   AF-A0A2E6A7M2-F1
#
_cell.length_a   1.000
_cell.length_b   1.000
_cell.length_c   1.000
_cell.angle_alpha   90.00
_cell.angle_beta   90.00
_cell.angle_gamma   90.00
#
_symmetry.space_group_name_H-M   'P 1'
#
loop_
_entity.id
_entity.type
_entity.pdbx_description
1 polymer ?
#
loop_
_entity_poly.entity_id
_entity_poly.type
_entity_poly.pdbx_seq_one_letter_code
_entity_poly.pdbx_strand_id
1 'polypeptide(L)'
;MSVFDGIFGVHERALELRQTRLELLASNIANADTPNFKAKDLDFKKAMGESLRNFDVGLDRTHSSHMNTGGNTAQHTVYRTSLNPAADGNSVDRHYEQAEFGKEAMRYTATMQFLEGRVSSVRRALRGE
;
A
#
# COMPACT_ATOMS: atom_id res chain seq x y z
N MET A 1 -11.30 -18.74 -12.57
CA MET A 1 -11.10 -18.55 -11.12
C MET A 1 -9.89 -19.36 -10.69
N SER A 2 -8.75 -18.72 -10.44
CA SER A 2 -7.55 -19.40 -9.98
C SER A 2 -7.75 -19.84 -8.54
N VAL A 3 -7.59 -21.13 -8.25
CA VAL A 3 -7.66 -21.68 -6.88
C VAL A 3 -6.62 -21.03 -5.95
N PHE A 4 -5.62 -20.35 -6.53
CA PHE A 4 -4.54 -19.67 -5.83
C PHE A 4 -4.90 -18.24 -5.36
N ASP A 5 -5.88 -17.54 -5.96
CA ASP A 5 -6.27 -16.18 -5.54
C ASP A 5 -6.80 -16.15 -4.10
N GLY A 6 -7.48 -17.22 -3.67
CA GLY A 6 -8.02 -17.33 -2.31
C GLY A 6 -6.99 -17.76 -1.25
N ILE A 7 -5.81 -18.26 -1.67
CA ILE A 7 -4.83 -18.85 -0.75
C ILE A 7 -4.08 -17.78 0.03
N PHE A 8 -3.72 -16.69 -0.64
CA PHE A 8 -2.99 -15.56 -0.08
C PHE A 8 -3.91 -14.51 0.54
N GLY A 9 -5.18 -14.50 0.13
CA GLY A 9 -6.26 -13.71 0.74
C GLY A 9 -5.90 -12.23 0.85
N VAL A 10 -6.16 -11.64 2.02
CA VAL A 10 -5.94 -10.21 2.28
C VAL A 10 -4.46 -9.83 2.42
N HIS A 11 -3.56 -10.80 2.59
CA HIS A 11 -2.16 -10.53 2.97
C HIS A 11 -1.31 -10.08 1.80
N GLU A 12 -1.49 -10.66 0.61
CA GLU A 12 -0.80 -10.24 -0.61
C GLU A 12 -1.07 -8.77 -0.89
N ARG A 13 -2.35 -8.39 -0.90
CA ARG A 13 -2.72 -7.01 -1.17
C ARG A 13 -2.32 -6.04 -0.08
N ALA A 14 -2.39 -6.47 1.18
CA ALA A 14 -1.86 -5.69 2.29
C ALA A 14 -0.35 -5.48 2.15
N LEU A 15 0.41 -6.47 1.68
CA LEU A 15 1.85 -6.38 1.47
C LEU A 15 2.17 -5.34 0.39
N GLU A 16 1.47 -5.38 -0.74
CA GLU A 16 1.63 -4.40 -1.82
C GLU A 16 1.34 -2.97 -1.35
N LEU A 17 0.21 -2.76 -0.66
CA LEU A 17 -0.14 -1.45 -0.13
C LEU A 17 0.88 -0.93 0.91
N ARG A 18 1.42 -1.83 1.74
CA ARG A 18 2.48 -1.50 2.71
C ARG A 18 3.78 -1.12 1.98
N GLN A 19 4.12 -1.83 0.92
CA GLN A 19 5.27 -1.49 0.07
C GLN A 19 5.09 -0.09 -0.55
N THR A 20 3.93 0.20 -1.15
CA THR A 20 3.65 1.53 -1.72
C THR A 20 3.76 2.62 -0.65
N ARG A 21 3.23 2.39 0.57
CA ARG A 21 3.35 3.36 1.66
C ARG A 21 4.81 3.55 2.10
N LEU A 22 5.60 2.49 2.17
CA LEU A 22 7.04 2.56 2.46
C LEU A 22 7.79 3.41 1.42
N GLU A 23 7.49 3.23 0.14
CA GLU A 23 8.08 4.02 -0.95
C GLU A 23 7.72 5.51 -0.83
N LEU A 24 6.47 5.83 -0.49
CA LEU A 24 6.04 7.22 -0.24
C LEU A 24 6.77 7.85 0.94
N LEU A 25 6.87 7.13 2.06
CA LEU A 25 7.59 7.60 3.25
C LEU A 25 9.08 7.79 2.95
N ALA A 26 9.71 6.86 2.22
CA ALA A 26 11.10 6.99 1.78
C ALA A 26 11.29 8.21 0.85
N SER A 27 10.35 8.45 -0.07
CA SER A 27 10.36 9.62 -0.94
C SER A 27 10.24 10.92 -0.15
N ASN A 28 9.38 10.97 0.88
CA ASN A 28 9.28 12.14 1.76
C ASN A 28 10.59 12.38 2.50
N ILE A 29 11.20 11.35 3.10
CA ILE A 29 12.48 11.46 3.82
C ILE A 29 13.59 11.98 2.89
N ALA A 30 13.67 11.45 1.66
CA ALA A 30 14.67 11.88 0.69
C ALA A 30 14.49 13.34 0.25
N ASN A 31 13.25 13.85 0.25
CA ASN A 31 12.93 15.23 -0.11
C ASN A 31 12.71 16.14 1.11
N ALA A 32 13.14 15.73 2.30
CA ALA A 32 12.97 16.51 3.52
C ALA A 32 13.74 17.84 3.52
N ASP A 33 14.72 18.01 2.63
CA ASP A 33 15.47 19.27 2.44
C ASP A 33 15.16 19.94 1.09
N THR A 34 14.11 19.50 0.39
CA THR A 34 13.70 20.07 -0.89
C THR A 34 12.69 21.20 -0.66
N PRO A 35 12.99 22.46 -1.02
CA PRO A 35 12.06 23.58 -0.85
C PRO A 35 10.72 23.33 -1.56
N ASN A 36 9.62 23.83 -0.99
CA ASN A 36 8.25 23.66 -1.51
C ASN A 36 7.73 22.21 -1.64
N PHE A 37 8.44 21.20 -1.14
CA PHE A 37 7.98 19.81 -1.21
C PHE A 37 6.76 19.55 -0.31
N LYS A 38 5.83 18.71 -0.77
CA LYS A 38 4.61 18.35 -0.04
C LYS A 38 4.60 16.86 0.28
N ALA A 39 4.51 16.54 1.56
CA ALA A 39 4.49 15.17 2.05
C ALA A 39 3.23 14.44 1.55
N LYS A 40 3.46 13.23 1.01
CA LYS A 40 2.40 12.33 0.53
C LYS A 40 2.29 11.13 1.47
N ASP A 41 1.09 10.64 1.71
CA ASP A 41 0.84 9.40 2.45
C ASP A 41 -0.24 8.58 1.75
N LEU A 42 -0.37 7.32 2.14
CA LEU A 42 -1.40 6.41 1.67
C LEU A 42 -2.45 6.21 2.77
N ASP A 43 -3.72 6.47 2.47
CA ASP A 43 -4.82 6.06 3.35
C ASP A 43 -5.02 4.54 3.25
N PHE A 44 -4.21 3.80 4.03
CA PHE A 44 -4.19 2.33 4.01
C PHE A 44 -5.58 1.73 4.27
N LYS A 45 -6.39 2.32 5.16
CA LYS A 45 -7.71 1.76 5.50
C LYS A 45 -8.65 1.84 4.30
N LYS A 46 -8.68 2.98 3.61
CA LYS A 46 -9.48 3.12 2.39
C LYS A 46 -8.93 2.26 1.27
N ALA A 47 -7.61 2.29 1.04
CA ALA A 47 -6.97 1.50 -0.03
C ALA A 47 -7.20 0.00 0.14
N MET A 48 -7.11 -0.48 1.39
CA MET A 48 -7.40 -1.86 1.72
C MET A 48 -8.89 -2.17 1.57
N GLY A 49 -9.77 -1.32 2.12
CA GLY A 49 -11.21 -1.48 1.99
C GLY A 49 -11.70 -1.53 0.54
N GLU A 50 -11.15 -0.69 -0.33
CA GLU A 50 -11.41 -0.71 -1.77
C GLU A 50 -10.83 -1.96 -2.42
N SER A 51 -9.63 -2.39 -2.03
CA SER A 51 -9.08 -3.61 -2.62
C SER A 51 -9.79 -4.89 -2.20
N LEU A 52 -10.41 -4.91 -1.01
CA LEU A 52 -11.32 -5.98 -0.63
C LEU A 52 -12.67 -5.90 -1.37
N ARG A 53 -13.12 -4.69 -1.74
CA ARG A 53 -14.35 -4.49 -2.51
C ARG A 53 -14.17 -4.79 -4.00
N ASN A 54 -12.99 -4.50 -4.54
CA ASN A 54 -12.58 -4.86 -5.90
C ASN A 54 -12.32 -6.36 -6.08
N PHE A 55 -12.67 -7.21 -5.10
CA PHE A 55 -12.92 -8.63 -5.33
C PHE A 55 -14.14 -8.90 -6.22
N ASP A 56 -14.84 -7.85 -6.66
CA ASP A 56 -16.06 -7.95 -7.45
C ASP A 56 -15.86 -7.38 -8.88
N VAL A 57 -15.92 -8.30 -9.85
CA VAL A 57 -16.08 -8.14 -11.30
C VAL A 57 -15.07 -7.25 -12.03
N GLY A 58 -14.01 -7.87 -12.56
CA GLY A 58 -13.28 -7.32 -13.70
C GLY A 58 -14.23 -7.15 -14.89
N LEU A 59 -14.75 -5.94 -15.09
CA LEU A 59 -15.59 -5.62 -16.24
C LEU A 59 -14.69 -5.54 -17.46
N ASP A 60 -14.88 -6.48 -18.39
CA ASP A 60 -14.15 -6.45 -19.65
C ASP A 60 -14.65 -5.28 -20.50
N ARG A 61 -13.72 -4.49 -21.05
CA ARG A 61 -14.09 -3.29 -21.80
C ARG A 61 -14.51 -3.70 -23.21
N THR A 62 -15.79 -4.01 -23.37
CA THR A 62 -16.36 -4.50 -24.64
C THR A 62 -16.41 -3.48 -25.76
N HIS A 63 -16.27 -2.17 -25.47
CA HIS A 63 -16.25 -1.11 -26.47
C HIS A 63 -15.26 0.01 -26.12
N SER A 64 -14.66 0.65 -27.13
CA SER A 64 -13.67 1.71 -26.96
C SER A 64 -14.22 2.97 -26.26
N SER A 65 -15.54 3.17 -26.28
CA SER A 65 -16.26 4.27 -25.61
C SER A 65 -16.70 3.94 -24.18
N HIS A 66 -16.48 2.72 -23.69
CA HIS A 66 -16.80 2.38 -22.30
C HIS A 66 -15.77 2.98 -21.34
N MET A 67 -16.24 3.42 -20.18
CA MET A 67 -15.38 3.94 -19.12
C MET A 67 -14.51 2.81 -18.56
N ASN A 68 -13.21 3.07 -18.45
CA ASN A 68 -12.29 2.14 -17.80
C ASN A 68 -12.48 2.27 -16.28
N THR A 69 -13.04 1.26 -15.65
CA THR A 69 -13.16 1.16 -14.18
C THR A 69 -11.99 0.42 -13.55
N GLY A 70 -10.93 0.11 -14.32
CA GLY A 70 -9.71 -0.52 -13.83
C GLY A 70 -9.16 0.24 -12.64
N GLY A 71 -9.24 -0.39 -11.47
CA GLY A 71 -9.00 0.21 -10.16
C GLY A 71 -7.74 1.05 -10.14
N ASN A 72 -7.93 2.36 -10.09
CA ASN A 72 -6.85 3.31 -10.06
C ASN A 72 -6.19 3.24 -8.68
N THR A 73 -5.09 2.49 -8.56
CA THR A 73 -4.29 2.42 -7.33
C THR A 73 -3.77 3.80 -6.89
N ALA A 74 -3.75 4.79 -7.79
CA ALA A 74 -3.37 6.17 -7.49
C ALA A 74 -4.39 6.95 -6.64
N GLN A 75 -5.58 6.40 -6.36
CA GLN A 75 -6.69 7.17 -5.78
C GLN A 75 -6.65 7.35 -4.26
N HIS A 76 -5.63 6.81 -3.59
CA HIS A 76 -5.51 6.83 -2.12
C HIS A 76 -4.34 7.63 -1.57
N THR A 77 -3.55 8.25 -2.46
CA THR A 77 -2.47 9.13 -2.05
C THR A 77 -3.08 10.43 -1.52
N VAL A 78 -2.95 10.64 -0.22
CA VAL A 78 -3.41 11.84 0.45
C VAL A 78 -2.22 12.76 0.69
N TYR A 79 -2.39 14.05 0.38
CA TYR A 79 -1.46 15.06 0.86
C TYR A 79 -1.72 15.28 2.36
N ARG A 80 -0.66 15.25 3.16
CA ARG A 80 -0.79 15.52 4.60
C ARG A 80 -0.76 17.01 4.87
N THR A 81 -1.66 17.48 5.74
CA THR A 81 -1.61 18.84 6.28
C THR A 81 -0.54 18.89 7.37
N SER A 82 0.53 19.64 7.14
CA SER A 82 1.62 19.75 8.10
C SER A 82 1.23 20.57 9.32
N LEU A 83 1.56 20.05 10.50
CA LEU A 83 1.38 20.75 11.77
C LEU A 83 2.46 21.83 12.00
N ASN A 84 3.63 21.66 11.37
CA ASN A 84 4.75 22.60 11.46
C ASN A 84 5.45 22.73 10.09
N PRO A 85 4.88 23.52 9.15
CA PRO A 85 5.53 23.75 7.86
C PRO A 85 6.84 24.53 8.06
N ALA A 86 7.89 24.11 7.35
CA ALA A 86 9.15 24.83 7.34
C ALA A 86 9.01 26.20 6.67
N ALA A 87 9.90 27.14 7.02
CA ALA A 87 9.87 28.51 6.51
C ALA A 87 10.03 28.61 4.98
N ASP A 88 10.55 27.56 4.34
CA ASP A 88 10.76 27.41 2.90
C ASP A 88 9.56 26.78 2.16
N GLY A 89 8.43 26.57 2.85
CA GLY A 89 7.22 25.98 2.27
C GLY A 89 7.25 24.44 2.18
N ASN A 90 8.32 23.79 2.67
CA ASN A 90 8.35 22.34 2.80
C ASN A 90 7.42 21.87 3.92
N SER A 91 6.65 20.83 3.63
CA SER A 91 5.64 20.25 4.50
C SER A 91 6.12 18.95 5.18
N VAL A 92 7.33 18.49 4.86
CA VAL A 92 7.91 17.26 5.43
C VAL A 92 8.56 17.54 6.79
N ASP A 93 8.22 16.72 7.78
CA ASP A 93 8.94 16.63 9.05
C ASP A 93 9.79 15.34 9.07
N ARG A 94 11.13 15.49 8.97
CA ARG A 94 12.04 14.35 8.83
C ARG A 94 11.91 13.34 9.98
N HIS A 95 11.82 13.79 11.23
CA HIS A 95 11.78 12.90 12.39
C HIS A 95 10.46 12.13 12.44
N TYR A 96 9.37 12.81 12.11
CA TYR A 96 8.07 12.18 11.98
C TYR A 96 8.03 11.13 10.85
N GLU A 97 8.54 11.48 9.65
CA GLU A 97 8.59 10.54 8.53
C GLU A 97 9.47 9.31 8.83
N GLN A 98 10.60 9.49 9.52
CA GLN A 98 11.45 8.38 9.97
C GLN A 98 10.73 7.45 10.95
N ALA A 99 9.96 8.01 11.89
CA ALA A 99 9.18 7.23 12.85
C ALA A 99 8.07 6.43 12.14
N GLU A 100 7.32 7.06 11.23
CA GLU A 100 6.30 6.37 10.44
C GLU A 100 6.90 5.34 9.50
N PHE A 101 8.07 5.59 8.89
CA PHE A 101 8.79 4.62 8.07
C PHE A 101 9.17 3.38 8.88
N GLY A 102 9.75 3.54 10.07
CA GLY A 102 10.10 2.42 10.93
C GLY A 102 8.87 1.57 11.32
N LYS A 103 7.77 2.23 11.66
CA LYS A 103 6.48 1.57 11.97
C LYS A 103 5.91 0.81 10.77
N GLU A 104 5.98 1.39 9.57
CA GLU A 104 5.50 0.74 8.35
C GLU A 104 6.41 -0.41 7.92
N ALA A 105 7.72 -0.32 8.18
CA ALA A 105 8.68 -1.38 7.91
C ALA A 105 8.41 -2.61 8.79
N MET A 106 8.18 -2.41 10.10
CA MET A 106 7.76 -3.50 11.00
C MET A 106 6.47 -4.17 10.53
N ARG A 107 5.50 -3.36 10.09
CA ARG A 107 4.23 -3.82 9.53
C ARG A 107 4.43 -4.64 8.26
N TYR A 108 5.29 -4.21 7.36
CA TYR A 108 5.62 -4.93 6.13
C TYR A 108 6.25 -6.30 6.47
N THR A 109 7.29 -6.33 7.31
CA THR A 109 7.95 -7.57 7.74
C THR A 109 6.97 -8.53 8.41
N ALA A 110 6.11 -8.06 9.30
CA ALA A 110 5.08 -8.90 9.93
C ALA A 110 4.10 -9.49 8.91
N THR A 111 3.73 -8.73 7.88
CA THR A 111 2.84 -9.21 6.82
C THR A 111 3.52 -10.30 5.97
N MET A 112 4.80 -10.12 5.68
CA MET A 112 5.61 -11.11 4.98
C MET A 112 5.72 -12.42 5.77
N GLN A 113 5.93 -12.35 7.09
CA GLN A 113 5.95 -13.54 7.96
C GLN A 113 4.61 -14.29 7.96
N PHE A 114 3.48 -13.59 7.97
CA PHE A 114 2.17 -14.23 7.86
C PHE A 114 1.97 -14.92 6.50
N LEU A 115 2.42 -14.28 5.42
CA LEU A 115 2.36 -14.84 4.08
C LEU A 115 3.21 -16.11 3.97
N GLU A 116 4.44 -16.09 4.50
CA GLU A 116 5.34 -17.25 4.56
C GLU A 116 4.72 -18.41 5.36
N GLY A 117 4.13 -18.13 6.52
CA GLY A 117 3.42 -19.12 7.32
C GLY A 117 2.26 -19.75 6.55
N ARG A 118 1.52 -18.95 5.78
CA ARG A 118 0.41 -19.44 4.95
C ARG A 118 0.91 -20.32 3.81
N VAL A 119 1.95 -19.89 3.09
CA VAL A 119 2.62 -20.69 2.04
C VAL A 119 3.08 -22.03 2.61
N SER A 120 3.75 -22.01 3.75
CA SER A 120 4.25 -23.21 4.43
C SER A 120 3.10 -24.16 4.77
N SER A 121 1.98 -23.66 5.31
CA SER A 121 0.81 -24.46 5.64
C SER A 121 0.18 -25.14 4.42
N VAL A 122 0.07 -24.42 3.30
CA VAL A 122 -0.46 -24.96 2.04
C VAL A 122 0.48 -26.01 1.47
N ARG A 123 1.78 -25.75 1.49
CA ARG A 123 2.79 -26.72 1.04
C ARG A 123 2.73 -28.00 1.87
N ARG A 124 2.52 -27.89 3.18
CA ARG A 124 2.38 -29.05 4.09
C ARG A 124 1.12 -29.85 3.76
N ALA A 125 -0.02 -29.17 3.59
CA ALA A 125 -1.28 -29.81 3.21
C ALA A 125 -1.19 -30.54 1.86
N LEU A 126 -0.49 -29.97 0.87
CA LEU A 126 -0.26 -30.60 -0.43
C LEU A 126 0.68 -31.83 -0.35
N ARG A 127 1.59 -31.86 0.64
CA ARG A 127 2.46 -33.01 0.90
C ARG A 127 1.79 -34.12 1.70
N GLY A 128 0.66 -33.84 2.37
CA GLY A 128 -0.08 -34.80 3.18
C GLY A 128 0.44 -34.96 4.61
N GLU A 129 1.13 -33.95 5.15
CA GLU A 129 1.66 -33.89 6.53
C GLU A 129 0.80 -33.07 7.50
#